data_AF-A0A5Y5BL11-F1
#
_entry.id   AF-A0A5Y5BL11-F1
#
_cell.length_a   1.000
_cell.length_b   1.000
_cell.length_c   1.000
_cell.angle_alpha   90.00
_cell.angle_beta   90.00
_cell.angle_gamma   90.00
#
_symmetry.space_group_name_H-M   'P 1'
#
loop_
_entity.id
_entity.type
_entity.pdbx_description
1 polymer ?
#
loop_
_entity_poly.entity_id
_entity_poly.type
_entity_poly.pdbx_seq_one_letter_code
_entity_poly.pdbx_strand_id
1 'polypeptide(L)' 'MQQIVAPQVWFGSRTINTLNLMLDLCDTVQQLAQLTAQHTHTNNGSSQPTNSGSISATASKAGDLKAKYSSVIKQ' A
#
# COMPACT_ATOMS: atom_id res chain seq x y z
N MET A 1 -1.04 -34.97 9.79
CA MET A 1 -0.22 -33.97 9.07
C MET A 1 0.10 -32.85 10.05
N GLN A 2 1.38 -32.56 10.30
CA GLN A 2 1.79 -31.44 11.14
C GLN A 2 2.04 -30.24 10.23
N GLN A 3 1.22 -29.19 10.35
CA GLN A 3 1.38 -27.97 9.57
C GLN A 3 2.50 -27.14 10.20
N ILE A 4 3.64 -27.07 9.54
CA ILE A 4 4.71 -26.13 9.91
C ILE A 4 4.24 -24.75 9.43
N VAL A 5 3.71 -23.94 10.34
CA VAL A 5 3.39 -22.53 10.07
C VAL A 5 4.73 -21.79 9.95
N ALA A 6 4.97 -21.12 8.83
CA ALA A 6 6.20 -20.36 8.61
C ALA A 6 6.41 -19.35 9.76
N PRO A 7 7.66 -19.10 10.20
CA PRO A 7 7.92 -18.15 11.26
C PRO A 7 7.44 -16.76 10.81
N GLN A 8 6.42 -16.22 11.48
CA GLN A 8 6.02 -14.84 11.26
C GLN A 8 7.07 -13.90 11.87
N VAL A 9 7.41 -12.81 11.18
CA VAL A 9 8.43 -11.87 11.64
C VAL A 9 7.78 -10.79 12.51
N TRP A 10 8.38 -10.54 13.68
CA TRP A 10 7.99 -9.49 14.61
C TRP A 10 9.18 -8.57 14.86
N PHE A 11 8.99 -7.26 14.67
CA PHE A 11 9.99 -6.26 15.03
C PHE A 11 9.34 -5.10 15.77
N GLY A 12 9.59 -4.98 17.09
CA GLY A 12 9.02 -3.93 17.92
C GLY A 12 8.83 -4.35 19.38
N SER A 13 7.82 -3.78 20.06
CA SER A 13 7.50 -4.08 21.47
C SER A 13 6.50 -5.24 21.58
N ARG A 14 6.00 -5.57 22.78
CA ARG A 14 4.89 -6.56 22.93
C ARG A 14 3.58 -6.10 22.30
N THR A 15 3.40 -4.81 22.10
CA THR A 15 2.15 -4.19 21.61
C THR A 15 2.29 -3.56 20.23
N ILE A 16 3.52 -3.33 19.75
CA ILE A 16 3.79 -2.69 18.46
C ILE A 16 4.63 -3.63 17.60
N ASN A 17 4.10 -3.98 16.43
CA ASN A 17 4.89 -4.55 15.34
C ASN A 17 5.14 -3.45 14.31
N THR A 18 6.37 -2.92 14.24
CA THR A 18 6.77 -1.88 13.29
C THR A 18 6.59 -2.33 11.84
N LEU A 19 6.54 -3.65 11.58
CA LEU A 19 6.24 -4.16 10.24
C LEU A 19 4.78 -3.94 9.83
N ASN A 20 3.84 -3.85 10.78
CA ASN A 20 2.46 -3.45 10.48
C ASN A 20 2.40 -2.00 10.00
N LEU A 21 3.21 -1.09 10.55
CA LEU A 21 3.34 0.28 10.04
C LEU A 21 3.76 0.32 8.56
N MET A 22 4.59 -0.62 8.12
CA MET A 22 4.98 -0.71 6.70
C MET A 22 3.80 -1.14 5.81
N LEU A 23 2.90 -1.99 6.31
CA LEU A 23 1.66 -2.34 5.59
C LEU A 23 0.69 -1.14 5.55
N ASP A 24 0.53 -0.43 6.66
CA ASP A 24 -0.30 0.78 6.75
C ASP A 24 0.23 1.91 5.84
N LEU A 25 1.57 2.00 5.71
CA LEU A 25 2.19 2.93 4.79
C LEU A 25 1.92 2.54 3.32
N CYS A 26 1.88 1.24 2.99
CA CYS A 26 1.47 0.80 1.65
C CYS A 26 0.03 1.20 1.33
N ASP A 27 -0.90 1.09 2.29
CA ASP A 27 -2.27 1.58 2.12
C ASP A 27 -2.32 3.09 1.93
N THR A 28 -1.57 3.83 2.76
CA THR A 28 -1.51 5.29 2.70
C THR A 28 -0.98 5.76 1.34
N VAL A 29 0.08 5.14 0.83
CA VAL A 29 0.65 5.44 -0.49
C VAL A 29 -0.32 5.05 -1.61
N GLN A 30 -1.01 3.91 -1.49
CA GLN A 30 -2.02 3.50 -2.46
C GLN A 30 -3.16 4.54 -2.56
N GLN A 31 -3.72 4.96 -1.42
CA GLN A 31 -4.78 5.96 -1.38
C GLN A 31 -4.31 7.32 -1.91
N LEU A 32 -3.12 7.76 -1.50
CA LEU A 32 -2.54 9.02 -1.96
C LEU A 32 -2.34 9.00 -3.48
N ALA A 33 -1.81 7.91 -4.03
CA ALA A 33 -1.62 7.78 -5.48
C ALA A 33 -2.96 7.77 -6.23
N GLN A 34 -3.99 7.08 -5.72
CA GLN A 34 -5.33 7.11 -6.33
C GLN A 34 -5.93 8.52 -6.34
N LEU A 35 -5.89 9.23 -5.20
CA LEU A 35 -6.34 10.62 -5.10
C LEU A 35 -5.56 11.53 -6.06
N THR A 36 -4.25 11.34 -6.16
CA THR A 36 -3.40 12.12 -7.06
C THR A 36 -3.72 11.82 -8.53
N ALA A 37 -4.02 10.57 -8.89
CA ALA A 37 -4.40 10.22 -10.26
C ALA A 37 -5.75 10.81 -10.67
N GLN A 38 -6.64 11.01 -9.70
CA GLN A 38 -8.01 11.49 -9.92
C GLN A 38 -8.18 12.99 -9.73
N HIS A 39 -7.16 13.72 -9.26
CA HIS A 39 -7.30 15.15 -9.04
C HIS A 39 -7.57 15.90 -10.35
N THR A 40 -8.34 16.99 -10.26
CA THR A 40 -8.72 17.79 -11.42
C THR A 40 -8.61 19.27 -11.07
N HIS A 41 -8.31 20.10 -12.06
CA HIS A 41 -8.35 21.56 -11.90
C HIS A 41 -9.45 22.17 -12.78
N THR A 42 -10.26 23.07 -12.22
CA THR A 42 -11.40 23.69 -12.92
C THR A 42 -10.97 24.57 -14.10
N ASN A 43 -9.79 25.20 -14.03
CA ASN A 43 -9.24 26.03 -15.09
C ASN A 43 -8.73 25.24 -16.32
N ASN A 44 -8.67 23.90 -16.26
CA ASN A 44 -8.32 23.03 -17.38
C ASN A 44 -9.47 22.09 -17.79
N GLY A 45 -10.71 22.60 -17.72
CA GLY A 45 -11.90 21.84 -18.07
C GLY A 45 -12.16 20.62 -17.17
N SER A 46 -11.66 20.64 -15.93
CA SER A 46 -11.76 19.52 -14.98
C SER A 46 -11.12 18.21 -15.48
N SER A 47 -10.09 18.32 -16.31
CA SER A 47 -9.34 17.15 -16.79
C SER A 47 -8.41 16.59 -15.71
N GLN A 48 -8.25 15.27 -15.72
CA GLN A 48 -7.24 14.57 -14.93
C GLN A 48 -5.81 14.84 -15.46
N PRO A 49 -4.76 14.48 -14.69
CA PRO A 49 -3.38 14.57 -15.15
C PRO A 49 -3.14 13.70 -16.37
N THR A 50 -2.29 14.16 -17.29
CA THR A 50 -1.91 13.40 -18.51
C THR A 50 -1.18 12.10 -18.19
N ASN A 51 -0.61 11.97 -16.99
CA ASN A 51 0.06 10.77 -16.48
C ASN A 51 -0.79 10.00 -15.44
N SER A 52 -2.11 10.24 -15.36
CA SER A 52 -3.00 9.59 -14.38
C SER A 52 -2.91 8.06 -14.38
N GLY A 53 -2.70 7.45 -15.54
CA GLY A 53 -2.46 6.01 -15.68
C GLY A 53 -1.19 5.54 -14.96
N SER A 54 -0.07 6.25 -15.14
CA SER A 54 1.20 5.93 -14.46
C SER A 54 1.10 6.12 -12.93
N ILE A 55 0.33 7.12 -12.49
CA ILE A 55 0.08 7.35 -11.06
C ILE A 55 -0.78 6.21 -10.49
N SER A 56 -1.83 5.78 -11.21
CA SER A 56 -2.66 4.64 -10.82
C SER A 56 -1.88 3.32 -10.78
N ALA A 57 -0.89 3.16 -11.67
CA ALA A 57 0.04 2.02 -11.62
C ALA A 57 0.90 2.02 -10.34
N THR A 58 1.28 3.19 -9.82
CA THR A 58 1.96 3.31 -8.52
C THR A 58 1.06 2.84 -7.38
N ALA A 59 -0.23 3.19 -7.39
CA ALA A 59 -1.19 2.71 -6.41
C ALA A 59 -1.34 1.17 -6.44
N SER A 60 -1.35 0.60 -7.64
CA SER A 60 -1.40 -0.85 -7.83
C SER A 60 -0.16 -1.53 -7.25
N LYS A 61 1.03 -0.99 -7.56
CA LYS A 61 2.30 -1.49 -7.01
C LYS A 61 2.34 -1.47 -5.48
N ALA A 62 1.80 -0.43 -4.84
CA ALA A 62 1.70 -0.37 -3.38
C ALA A 62 0.79 -1.49 -2.83
N GLY A 63 -0.33 -1.76 -3.50
CA GLY A 63 -1.21 -2.89 -3.19
C GLY A 63 -0.52 -4.24 -3.34
N ASP A 64 0.23 -4.45 -4.42
CA ASP A 64 0.98 -5.67 -4.68
C ASP A 64 2.06 -5.93 -3.61
N LEU A 65 2.76 -4.87 -3.17
CA LEU A 65 3.72 -4.95 -2.07
C LEU A 65 3.03 -5.36 -0.77
N LYS A 66 1.91 -4.72 -0.42
CA LYS A 66 1.13 -5.10 0.77
C LYS A 66 0.70 -6.56 0.69
N ALA A 67 0.15 -7.01 -0.43
CA ALA A 67 -0.28 -8.39 -0.62
C ALA A 67 0.88 -9.37 -0.42
N LYS A 68 2.03 -9.10 -1.05
CA LYS A 68 3.25 -9.92 -0.94
C LYS A 68 3.71 -10.08 0.51
N TYR A 69 3.79 -8.98 1.27
CA TYR A 69 4.39 -8.99 2.61
C TYR A 69 3.40 -9.28 3.75
N SER A 70 2.09 -9.14 3.52
CA SER A 70 1.06 -9.48 4.52
C SER A 70 1.09 -10.94 4.97
N SER A 71 1.57 -11.85 4.11
CA SER A 71 1.68 -13.28 4.43
C SER A 71 2.79 -13.63 5.43
N VAL A 72 3.78 -12.75 5.61
CA VAL A 72 4.97 -12.99 6.46
C VAL A 72 5.03 -12.06 7.68
N ILE A 73 4.29 -10.96 7.67
CA ILE A 73 4.17 -10.02 8.78
C ILE A 73 3.00 -10.47 9.66
N LYS A 74 3.25 -10.67 10.96
CA LYS A 74 2.18 -10.96 11.92
C LYS A 74 1.34 -9.70 12.15
N GLN A 75 0.10 -9.71 11.67
CA GLN A 75 -0.90 -8.69 12.00
C GLN A 75 -1.27 -8.77 13.48
#